data_AF-A0A840CTJ7-F1
#
_entry.id   AF-A0A840CTJ7-F1
#
_cell.length_a   1.000
_cell.length_b   1.000
_cell.length_c   1.000
_cell.angle_alpha   90.00
_cell.angle_beta   90.00
_cell.angle_gamma   90.00
#
_symmetry.space_group_name_H-M   'P 1'
#
loop_
_entity.id
_entity.type
_entity.pdbx_description
1 polymer ?
#
loop_
_entity_poly.entity_id
_entity_poly.type
_entity_poly.pdbx_seq_one_letter_code
_entity_poly.pdbx_strand_id
1 'polypeptide(L)' 'MLSLEACKKILNAGKRKYTDDEIKLIREYVFFLAELQIENNIIEN' A
#
# COMPACT_ATOMS: atom_id res chain seq x y z
N MET A 1 -2.33 -9.75 -2.39
CA MET A 1 -1.37 -8.64 -2.47
C MET A 1 -1.60 -7.85 -3.74
N LEU A 2 -1.72 -6.51 -3.68
CA LEU A 2 -1.71 -5.67 -4.88
C LEU A 2 -0.38 -5.81 -5.62
N SER A 3 -0.38 -5.81 -6.96
CA SER A 3 0.84 -5.81 -7.77
C SER A 3 1.45 -4.41 -7.90
N LEU A 4 2.75 -4.33 -8.18
CA LEU A 4 3.43 -3.06 -8.40
C LEU A 4 2.82 -2.29 -9.58
N GLU A 5 2.52 -2.96 -10.68
CA GLU A 5 1.85 -2.38 -11.86
C GLU A 5 0.47 -1.81 -11.56
N ALA A 6 -0.32 -2.47 -10.70
CA ALA A 6 -1.59 -1.92 -10.25
C ALA A 6 -1.37 -0.65 -9.41
N CYS A 7 -0.40 -0.68 -8.47
CA CYS A 7 -0.04 0.50 -7.68
C CYS A 7 0.44 1.66 -8.56
N LYS A 8 1.28 1.40 -9.57
CA LYS A 8 1.71 2.38 -10.57
C LYS A 8 0.52 3.03 -11.27
N LYS A 9 -0.40 2.21 -11.78
CA LYS A 9 -1.58 2.72 -12.50
C LYS A 9 -2.44 3.63 -11.62
N ILE A 10 -2.64 3.26 -10.36
CA ILE A 10 -3.47 4.02 -9.40
C ILE A 10 -2.76 5.30 -8.96
N LEU A 11 -1.54 5.19 -8.43
CA LEU A 11 -0.81 6.32 -7.85
C LEU A 11 -0.45 7.37 -8.90
N ASN A 12 -0.10 6.92 -10.11
CA ASN A 12 0.23 7.82 -11.21
C ASN A 12 -0.99 8.27 -12.03
N ALA A 13 -2.22 7.88 -11.67
CA ALA A 13 -3.42 8.47 -12.28
C ALA A 13 -3.62 9.93 -11.82
N GLY A 14 -3.04 10.31 -10.67
CA GLY A 14 -3.11 11.66 -10.14
C GLY A 14 -2.16 12.67 -10.81
N LYS A 15 -2.18 13.90 -10.30
CA LYS A 15 -1.29 14.98 -10.72
C LYS A 15 0.17 14.73 -10.33
N ARG A 16 0.40 14.16 -9.14
CA ARG A 16 1.74 13.74 -8.70
C ARG A 16 2.09 12.42 -9.38
N LYS A 17 3.29 12.35 -9.94
CA LYS A 17 3.89 11.10 -10.40
C LYS A 17 4.84 10.61 -9.31
N TYR A 18 4.78 9.31 -9.06
CA TYR A 18 5.62 8.58 -8.14
C TYR A 18 6.55 7.69 -8.93
N THR A 19 7.80 7.66 -8.50
CA THR A 19 8.82 6.73 -8.96
C THR A 19 8.51 5.31 -8.49
N ASP A 20 9.11 4.32 -9.15
CA ASP A 20 8.96 2.91 -8.77
C ASP A 20 9.34 2.66 -7.31
N ASP A 21 10.37 3.34 -6.79
CA ASP A 21 10.83 3.17 -5.42
C ASP A 21 9.89 3.84 -4.40
N GLU A 22 9.36 5.03 -4.69
CA GLU A 22 8.28 5.62 -3.88
C GLU A 22 7.04 4.70 -3.83
N ILE A 23 6.70 4.08 -4.96
CA ILE A 23 5.54 3.18 -5.05
C ILE A 23 5.77 1.91 -4.22
N LYS A 24 6.99 1.34 -4.21
CA LYS A 24 7.33 0.21 -3.34
C LYS A 24 7.17 0.57 -1.86
N LEU A 25 7.72 1.72 -1.45
CA LEU A 25 7.62 2.19 -0.07
C LEU A 25 6.17 2.41 0.37
N ILE A 26 5.35 3.04 -0.47
CA ILE A 26 3.91 3.23 -0.21
C ILE A 26 3.21 1.87 -0.07
N ARG A 27 3.49 0.93 -0.99
CA ARG A 27 2.89 -0.41 -0.99
C ARG A 27 3.25 -1.19 0.28
N GLU A 28 4.52 -1.18 0.67
CA GLU A 28 5.01 -1.84 1.89
C GLU A 28 4.35 -1.25 3.14
N TYR A 29 4.29 0.08 3.24
CA TYR A 29 3.66 0.75 4.36
C TYR A 29 2.17 0.45 4.48
N VAL A 30 1.44 0.44 3.37
CA VAL A 30 0.00 0.09 3.35
C VAL A 30 -0.22 -1.36 3.80
N PHE A 31 0.63 -2.30 3.39
CA PHE A 31 0.51 -3.69 3.86
C PHE A 31 0.84 -3.83 5.34
N PHE A 32 1.86 -3.13 5.83
CA PHE A 32 2.16 -3.08 7.26
C PHE A 32 0.97 -2.56 8.08
N LEU A 33 0.31 -1.49 7.65
CA LEU A 33 -0.90 -0.98 8.32
C LEU A 33 -2.06 -1.98 8.28
N ALA A 34 -2.23 -2.69 7.16
CA ALA A 34 -3.26 -3.71 7.04
C ALA A 34 -3.02 -4.89 7.99
N GLU A 35 -1.77 -5.34 8.13
CA GLU A 35 -1.37 -6.37 9.09
C GLU A 35 -1.67 -5.94 10.52
N LEU A 36 -1.25 -4.73 10.92
CA LEU A 36 -1.56 -4.18 12.24
C LEU A 36 -3.07 -4.09 12.51
N GLN A 37 -3.86 -3.71 11.50
CA GLN A 37 -5.31 -3.63 11.65
C GLN A 37 -5.95 -5.01 11.82
N ILE A 38 -5.46 -6.03 11.09
CA ILE A 38 -5.89 -7.41 11.25
C ILE A 38 -5.54 -7.91 12.66
N GLU A 39 -4.31 -7.68 13.13
CA GLU A 39 -3.87 -8.06 14.47
C GLU A 39 -4.73 -7.42 15.57
N ASN A 40 -4.98 -6.11 15.49
CA ASN A 40 -5.85 -5.40 16.44
C ASN A 40 -7.28 -5.95 16.42
N ASN A 41 -7.86 -6.20 15.25
CA ASN A 41 -9.21 -6.77 15.14
C ASN A 41 -9.30 -8.20 15.67
N ILE A 42 -8.21 -8.97 15.66
CA ILE A 42 -8.16 -10.31 16.25
C ILE A 42 -8.11 -10.23 17.78
N ILE A 43 -7.48 -9.21 18.36
CA ILE A 43 -7.39 -9.01 19.82
C ILE A 43 -8.73 -8.55 20.41
N GLU A 44 -9.58 -7.87 19.63
CA GLU A 44 -10.89 -7.36 20.07
C GLU A 44 -12.04 -8.38 20.00
N ASN A 45 -11.82 -9.61 19.48
CA ASN A 45 -12.81 -10.69 19.38
C ASN A 45 -12.50 -11.86 20.33
#